data_AF-A0A6A3MAK5-F1
#
_entry.id   AF-A0A6A3MAK5-F1
#
_cell.length_a   1.000
_cell.length_b   1.000
_cell.length_c   1.000
_cell.angle_alpha   90.00
_cell.angle_beta   90.00
_cell.angle_gamma   90.00
#
_symmetry.space_group_name_H-M   'P 1'
#
loop_
_entity.id
_entity.type
_entity.pdbx_description
1 polymer ?
#
loop_
_entity_poly.entity_id
_entity_poly.type
_entity_poly.pdbx_seq_one_letter_code
_entity_poly.pdbx_strand_id
1 'polypeptide(L)'
;MRGLQVAAVLVAVGHQLGASNGLVGAATDYGVFTPKRLALGSAPTIGSANYTSGFTLTAAEPIATLDYDYEVAGLPYFVVSAVSNGPVDVEVKYSEQFSVPSTNFSDGPSQYATAVANSRRVETHRFTEENIGATV
;
A
#
# COMPACT_ATOMS: atom_id res chain seq x y z
N MET A 1 19.85 -15.37 16.88
CA MET A 1 18.41 -15.68 16.69
C MET A 1 17.87 -14.63 15.74
N ARG A 2 17.65 -14.96 14.46
CA ARG A 2 17.16 -14.00 13.45
C ARG A 2 15.64 -14.15 13.38
N GLY A 3 14.94 -13.26 14.08
CA GLY A 3 13.47 -13.22 14.09
C GLY A 3 12.95 -12.81 12.71
N LEU A 4 11.91 -13.49 12.26
CA LEU A 4 11.12 -13.14 11.09
C LEU A 4 10.60 -11.70 11.27
N GLN A 5 11.01 -10.77 10.41
CA GLN A 5 10.46 -9.43 10.33
C GLN A 5 9.54 -9.37 9.10
N VAL A 6 8.32 -9.88 9.25
CA VAL A 6 7.24 -9.59 8.29
C VAL A 6 6.75 -8.20 8.64
N ALA A 7 6.82 -7.28 7.69
CA ALA A 7 6.19 -5.97 7.82
C ALA A 7 5.06 -5.87 6.80
N ALA A 8 3.86 -5.46 7.20
CA ALA A 8 2.69 -5.44 6.31
C ALA A 8 2.25 -4.00 6.03
N VAL A 9 2.09 -3.64 4.76
CA VAL A 9 1.49 -2.39 4.31
C VAL A 9 0.09 -2.68 3.79
N LEU A 10 -0.88 -1.95 4.30
CA LEU A 10 -2.27 -2.11 3.92
C LEU A 10 -2.78 -0.84 3.28
N VAL A 11 -3.44 -0.97 2.13
CA VAL A 11 -3.98 0.15 1.35
C VAL A 11 -5.52 0.03 1.32
N ALA A 12 -6.21 0.99 1.94
CA ALA A 12 -7.68 1.08 1.95
C ALA A 12 -8.19 2.18 0.98
N VAL A 13 -9.25 1.91 0.21
CA VAL A 13 -9.60 2.69 -0.99
C VAL A 13 -11.14 2.85 -1.13
N GLY A 14 -11.78 4.06 -1.21
CA GLY A 14 -13.27 4.20 -1.30
C GLY A 14 -13.88 5.13 -2.42
N HIS A 15 -15.00 4.73 -3.06
CA HIS A 15 -15.61 5.20 -4.34
C HIS A 15 -16.00 6.69 -4.49
N GLN A 16 -15.69 7.34 -5.63
CA GLN A 16 -16.68 8.05 -6.48
C GLN A 16 -16.16 8.43 -7.89
N LEU A 17 -16.93 8.07 -8.93
CA LEU A 17 -16.84 8.59 -10.30
C LEU A 17 -17.10 10.11 -10.35
N GLY A 18 -16.05 10.90 -10.53
CA GLY A 18 -16.11 12.34 -10.82
C GLY A 18 -16.05 12.58 -12.33
N ALA A 19 -17.20 12.58 -13.01
CA ALA A 19 -17.29 13.06 -14.39
C ALA A 19 -17.04 14.57 -14.43
N SER A 20 -15.94 15.00 -15.05
CA SER A 20 -15.76 16.38 -15.49
C SER A 20 -15.70 16.42 -17.02
N ASN A 21 -16.65 17.13 -17.62
CA ASN A 21 -16.72 17.42 -19.05
C ASN A 21 -15.50 18.26 -19.44
N GLY A 22 -14.48 17.60 -19.99
CA GLY A 22 -13.34 18.23 -20.62
C GLY A 22 -12.66 17.19 -21.49
N LEU A 23 -12.42 17.51 -22.76
CA LEU A 23 -11.80 16.63 -23.74
C LEU A 23 -10.54 15.97 -23.15
N VAL A 24 -10.66 14.69 -22.81
CA VAL A 24 -9.58 13.91 -22.19
C VAL A 24 -8.59 13.56 -23.29
N GLY A 25 -7.60 14.42 -23.51
CA GLY A 25 -6.33 13.92 -24.03
C GLY A 25 -5.84 12.86 -23.06
N ALA A 26 -5.50 11.66 -23.55
CA ALA A 26 -4.97 10.59 -22.71
C ALA A 26 -3.69 11.10 -22.03
N ALA A 27 -3.83 11.62 -20.81
CA ALA A 27 -2.72 12.10 -20.02
C ALA A 27 -1.91 10.87 -19.63
N THR A 28 -0.69 10.76 -20.18
CA THR A 28 0.30 9.75 -19.79
C THR A 28 0.94 10.07 -18.45
N ASP A 29 0.45 11.10 -17.75
CA ASP A 29 0.96 11.58 -16.46
C ASP A 29 -0.01 11.13 -15.37
N TYR A 30 0.08 9.86 -14.97
CA TYR A 30 -0.56 9.43 -13.73
C TYR A 30 0.22 10.07 -12.58
N GLY A 31 -0.25 11.23 -12.11
CA GLY A 31 0.38 11.95 -11.01
C GLY A 31 0.52 11.08 -9.76
N VAL A 32 1.53 11.38 -8.94
CA VAL A 32 1.75 10.72 -7.66
C VAL A 32 0.52 10.90 -6.77
N PHE A 33 -0.10 9.78 -6.37
CA PHE A 33 -1.22 9.77 -5.45
C PHE A 33 -0.76 9.25 -4.08
N THR A 34 -0.76 10.12 -3.06
CA THR A 34 -0.28 9.78 -1.70
C THR A 34 -1.44 9.49 -0.75
N PRO A 35 -1.22 8.64 0.28
CA PRO A 35 -2.18 8.45 1.36
C PRO A 35 -2.60 9.77 2.01
N LYS A 36 -3.81 9.80 2.58
CA LYS A 36 -4.30 10.91 3.39
C LYS A 36 -4.11 10.66 4.87
N ARG A 37 -4.22 9.40 5.31
CA ARG A 37 -4.02 9.00 6.70
C ARG A 37 -3.13 7.79 6.83
N LEU A 38 -2.50 7.68 7.99
CA LEU A 38 -1.62 6.58 8.38
C LEU A 38 -1.98 6.12 9.79
N ALA A 39 -2.02 4.81 9.98
CA ALA A 39 -1.89 4.17 11.30
C ALA A 39 -0.72 3.19 11.29
N LEU A 40 0.10 3.24 12.32
CA LEU A 40 1.14 2.25 12.62
C LEU A 40 0.72 1.41 13.82
N GLY A 41 1.05 0.13 13.81
CA GLY A 41 0.74 -0.75 14.94
C GLY A 41 0.95 -2.23 14.64
N SER A 42 0.33 -3.08 15.46
CA SER A 42 0.40 -4.54 15.35
C SER A 42 -0.81 -5.18 14.66
N ALA A 43 -1.82 -4.38 14.29
CA ALA A 43 -3.02 -4.80 13.59
C ALA A 43 -3.53 -3.68 12.66
N PRO A 44 -4.23 -4.01 11.56
CA PRO A 44 -4.95 -3.03 10.76
C PRO A 44 -5.82 -2.13 11.63
N THR A 45 -5.65 -0.81 11.50
CA THR A 45 -6.38 0.19 12.30
C THR A 45 -6.73 1.37 11.41
N ILE A 46 -7.93 1.94 11.56
CA ILE A 46 -8.29 3.17 10.85
C ILE A 46 -7.44 4.31 11.41
N GLY A 47 -6.56 4.86 10.59
CA GLY A 47 -5.70 5.98 10.97
C GLY A 47 -6.52 7.24 11.22
N SER A 48 -6.22 7.93 12.31
CA SER A 48 -6.71 9.29 12.58
C SER A 48 -5.64 10.35 12.31
N ALA A 49 -4.38 9.94 12.17
CA ALA A 49 -3.26 10.83 11.88
C ALA A 49 -3.17 11.12 10.39
N ASN A 50 -3.01 12.40 10.04
CA ASN A 50 -2.75 12.81 8.67
C ASN A 50 -1.39 12.26 8.21
N TYR A 51 -1.37 11.68 7.01
CA TYR A 51 -0.12 11.33 6.35
C TYR A 51 0.57 12.63 5.91
N THR A 52 1.71 12.93 6.53
CA THR A 52 2.48 14.16 6.30
C THR A 52 3.83 13.89 5.66
N SER A 53 4.42 12.73 5.97
CA SER A 53 5.67 12.22 5.42
C SER A 53 5.69 10.69 5.49
N GLY A 54 6.72 10.06 4.89
CA GLY A 54 6.93 8.61 4.96
C GLY A 54 6.93 8.04 6.38
N PHE A 55 6.94 6.71 6.49
CA PHE A 55 6.83 5.98 7.75
C PHE A 55 7.93 4.93 7.92
N THR A 56 8.12 4.47 9.15
CA THR A 56 9.09 3.43 9.50
C THR A 56 8.35 2.23 10.08
N LEU A 57 8.56 1.06 9.50
CA LEU A 57 8.10 -0.20 10.09
C LEU A 57 9.14 -0.70 11.08
N THR A 58 8.68 -1.15 12.25
CA THR A 58 9.55 -1.68 13.30
C THR A 58 8.99 -3.00 13.82
N ALA A 59 9.75 -3.71 14.65
CA ALA A 59 9.24 -4.92 15.30
C ALA A 59 8.05 -4.64 16.26
N ALA A 60 7.95 -3.41 16.80
CA ALA A 60 6.84 -3.01 17.69
C ALA A 60 5.61 -2.55 16.87
N GLU A 61 5.85 -1.95 15.71
CA GLU A 61 4.84 -1.45 14.78
C GLU A 61 5.07 -2.06 13.40
N PRO A 62 4.80 -3.37 13.22
CA PRO A 62 5.09 -4.06 11.97
C PRO A 62 4.06 -3.78 10.87
N ILE A 63 2.95 -3.12 11.17
CA ILE A 63 1.86 -2.87 10.22
C ILE A 63 1.65 -1.38 10.02
N ALA A 64 1.60 -0.95 8.75
CA ALA A 64 1.12 0.36 8.34
C ALA A 64 -0.22 0.23 7.61
N THR A 65 -1.25 0.92 8.09
CA THR A 65 -2.52 1.11 7.38
C THR A 65 -2.54 2.48 6.73
N LEU A 66 -2.57 2.51 5.41
CA LEU A 66 -2.64 3.69 4.56
C LEU A 66 -4.08 3.85 4.07
N ASP A 67 -4.70 4.95 4.48
CA ASP A 67 -6.03 5.34 4.04
C ASP A 67 -5.87 6.48 3.03
N TYR A 68 -6.28 6.20 1.81
CA TYR A 68 -6.18 7.11 0.68
C TYR A 68 -7.39 8.04 0.58
N ASP A 69 -8.45 7.82 1.37
CA ASP A 69 -9.74 8.54 1.35
C ASP A 69 -10.47 8.47 -0.01
N TYR A 70 -9.92 7.75 -1.00
CA TYR A 70 -10.37 7.69 -2.39
C TYR A 70 -10.03 6.34 -3.03
N GLU A 71 -10.97 5.78 -3.82
CA GLU A 71 -10.88 4.71 -4.84
C GLU A 71 -10.02 5.14 -6.02
N VAL A 72 -8.77 4.70 -5.96
CA VAL A 72 -7.79 4.96 -7.00
C VAL A 72 -7.31 3.65 -7.59
N ALA A 73 -7.48 3.52 -8.90
CA ALA A 73 -6.76 2.51 -9.67
C ALA A 73 -5.32 2.97 -9.88
N GLY A 74 -4.36 2.07 -9.70
CA GLY A 74 -2.96 2.37 -9.90
C GLY A 74 -2.06 1.21 -9.50
N LEU A 75 -0.76 1.39 -9.73
CA LEU A 75 0.27 0.54 -9.18
C LEU A 75 0.97 1.34 -8.07
N PRO A 76 1.12 0.79 -6.85
CA PRO A 76 1.94 1.46 -5.86
C PRO A 76 3.39 1.46 -6.31
N TYR A 77 4.14 2.40 -5.77
CA TYR A 77 5.59 2.40 -5.81
C TYR A 77 6.11 2.69 -4.41
N PHE A 78 7.32 2.25 -4.13
CA PHE A 78 7.99 2.42 -2.84
C PHE A 78 9.26 3.23 -3.02
N VAL A 79 9.49 4.17 -2.10
CA VAL A 79 10.76 4.87 -1.96
C VAL A 79 11.33 4.52 -0.60
N VAL A 80 12.40 3.74 -0.61
CA VAL A 80 13.05 3.25 0.62
C VAL A 80 14.09 4.27 1.05
N SER A 81 13.96 4.81 2.27
CA SER A 81 14.93 5.75 2.83
C SER A 81 16.03 5.05 3.64
N ALA A 82 15.70 3.94 4.28
CA ALA A 82 16.63 3.14 5.06
C ALA A 82 16.12 1.70 5.21
N VAL A 83 17.06 0.76 5.29
CA VAL A 83 16.84 -0.62 5.72
C VAL A 83 17.84 -0.89 6.85
N SER A 84 17.40 -1.53 7.93
CA SER A 84 18.26 -1.81 9.08
C SER A 84 18.08 -3.24 9.54
N ASN A 85 19.14 -3.84 10.09
CA ASN A 85 19.15 -5.22 10.61
C ASN A 85 19.01 -6.32 9.53
N GLY A 86 19.38 -6.01 8.28
CA GLY A 86 19.38 -6.92 7.13
C GLY A 86 18.18 -6.70 6.21
N PRO A 87 18.02 -7.53 5.16
CA PRO A 87 16.89 -7.41 4.26
C PRO A 87 15.55 -7.60 4.96
N VAL A 88 14.54 -6.86 4.52
CA VAL A 88 13.17 -6.90 5.06
C VAL A 88 12.21 -7.31 3.95
N ASP A 89 11.30 -8.21 4.26
CA ASP A 89 10.19 -8.57 3.37
C ASP A 89 8.93 -7.82 3.82
N VAL A 90 8.37 -7.03 2.90
CA VAL A 90 7.17 -6.23 3.11
C VAL A 90 6.02 -6.85 2.32
N GLU A 91 4.97 -7.22 3.02
CA GLU A 91 3.73 -7.72 2.44
C GLU A 91 2.74 -6.58 2.22
N VAL A 92 2.20 -6.47 1.02
CA VAL A 92 1.27 -5.41 0.65
C VAL A 92 -0.07 -6.00 0.31
N LYS A 93 -1.10 -5.44 0.93
CA LYS A 93 -2.48 -5.87 0.76
C LYS A 93 -3.36 -4.67 0.45
N TYR A 94 -4.31 -4.85 -0.46
CA TYR A 94 -5.18 -3.79 -0.94
C TYR A 94 -6.61 -4.16 -0.63
N SER A 95 -7.43 -3.17 -0.33
CA SER A 95 -8.84 -3.37 -0.06
C SER A 95 -9.60 -2.09 -0.28
N GLU A 96 -10.84 -2.18 -0.72
CA GLU A 96 -11.69 -1.01 -0.71
C GLU A 96 -12.22 -0.74 0.72
N GLN A 97 -12.74 -1.80 1.34
CA GLN A 97 -13.32 -1.75 2.67
C GLN A 97 -12.30 -2.05 3.77
N PHE A 98 -12.26 -1.24 4.83
CA PHE A 98 -11.34 -1.44 5.98
C PHE A 98 -11.49 -2.78 6.72
N SER A 99 -12.64 -3.47 6.60
CA SER A 99 -12.84 -4.80 7.22
C SER A 99 -12.11 -5.93 6.48
N VAL A 100 -11.94 -5.82 5.16
CA VAL A 100 -11.28 -6.80 4.28
C VAL A 100 -9.79 -7.06 4.61
N PRO A 101 -8.98 -6.05 5.00
CA PRO A 101 -7.62 -6.22 5.48
C PRO A 101 -7.39 -7.34 6.49
N SER A 102 -8.33 -7.52 7.41
CA SER A 102 -8.27 -8.53 8.47
C SER A 102 -8.75 -9.92 8.03
N THR A 103 -9.15 -10.07 6.77
CA THR A 103 -9.57 -11.34 6.16
C THR A 103 -8.48 -11.94 5.28
N ASN A 104 -8.78 -13.00 4.55
CA ASN A 104 -7.87 -13.52 3.51
C ASN A 104 -8.13 -12.93 2.11
N PHE A 105 -9.06 -11.98 1.94
CA PHE A 105 -9.38 -11.36 0.65
C PHE A 105 -8.60 -10.06 0.43
N SER A 106 -8.36 -9.68 -0.82
CA SER A 106 -7.61 -8.49 -1.23
C SER A 106 -8.06 -8.06 -2.63
N ASP A 107 -8.11 -6.75 -2.88
CA ASP A 107 -8.63 -6.13 -4.11
C ASP A 107 -7.50 -5.70 -5.06
N GLY A 108 -6.29 -6.24 -4.87
CA GLY A 108 -5.04 -5.77 -5.48
C GLY A 108 -5.03 -5.60 -7.00
N PRO A 109 -4.04 -4.86 -7.54
CA PRO A 109 -4.04 -4.43 -8.93
C PRO A 109 -4.12 -5.59 -9.93
N SER A 110 -5.16 -5.56 -10.77
CA SER A 110 -5.41 -6.60 -11.78
C SER A 110 -4.54 -6.39 -13.02
N GLN A 111 -3.28 -6.84 -13.00
CA GLN A 111 -2.42 -6.84 -14.19
C GLN A 111 -2.73 -7.96 -15.20
N TYR A 112 -3.63 -8.90 -14.87
CA TYR A 112 -4.00 -10.03 -15.74
C TYR A 112 -5.53 -10.14 -15.89
N ALA A 113 -5.97 -10.51 -17.11
CA ALA A 113 -7.37 -10.55 -17.52
C ALA A 113 -8.27 -11.37 -16.56
N THR A 114 -9.27 -10.68 -16.01
CA THR A 114 -10.61 -11.09 -15.58
C THR A 114 -10.91 -12.60 -15.60
N ALA A 115 -10.78 -13.23 -14.43
CA ALA A 115 -11.62 -14.37 -13.97
C ALA A 115 -11.25 -14.82 -12.54
N VAL A 116 -10.05 -14.47 -12.05
CA VAL A 116 -9.58 -14.84 -10.70
C VAL A 116 -9.51 -13.62 -9.76
N ALA A 117 -10.16 -12.51 -10.10
CA ALA A 117 -9.94 -11.20 -9.46
C ALA A 117 -10.34 -11.10 -7.97
N ASN A 118 -11.04 -12.11 -7.40
CA ASN A 118 -11.26 -12.23 -5.94
C ASN A 118 -10.17 -13.09 -5.24
N SER A 119 -8.94 -13.05 -5.75
CA SER A 119 -7.86 -13.89 -5.25
C SER A 119 -7.27 -13.27 -3.99
N ARG A 120 -6.99 -14.14 -3.02
CA ARG A 120 -6.29 -13.90 -1.74
C ARG A 120 -4.87 -13.34 -1.94
N ARG A 121 -4.74 -12.16 -2.56
CA ARG A 121 -3.48 -11.61 -3.06
C ARG A 121 -2.82 -10.74 -2.02
N VAL A 122 -1.63 -11.16 -1.61
CA VAL A 122 -0.66 -10.34 -0.90
C VAL A 122 0.56 -10.27 -1.81
N GLU A 123 1.06 -9.05 -2.06
CA GLU A 123 2.31 -8.85 -2.80
C GLU A 123 3.46 -8.79 -1.80
N THR A 124 4.47 -9.62 -1.97
CA THR A 124 5.66 -9.58 -1.12
C THR A 124 6.81 -8.89 -1.86
N HIS A 125 7.30 -7.80 -1.28
CA HIS A 125 8.42 -7.02 -1.78
C HIS A 125 9.60 -7.18 -0.83
N ARG A 126 10.79 -7.48 -1.37
CA ARG A 126 12.01 -7.59 -0.58
C ARG A 126 12.83 -6.32 -0.73
N PHE A 127 13.14 -5.67 0.38
CA PHE A 127 13.99 -4.48 0.43
C PHE A 127 15.34 -4.77 1.07
N THR A 128 16.40 -4.30 0.42
CA THR A 128 17.79 -4.34 0.89
C THR A 128 18.37 -2.92 0.91
N GLU A 129 19.60 -2.79 1.41
CA GLU A 129 20.34 -1.51 1.38
C GLU A 129 20.52 -0.97 -0.06
N GLU A 130 20.50 -1.83 -1.08
CA GLU A 130 20.61 -1.43 -2.49
C GLU A 130 19.36 -0.70 -3.00
N ASN A 131 18.22 -0.86 -2.34
CA ASN A 131 16.98 -0.18 -2.71
C ASN A 131 16.87 1.24 -2.12
N ILE A 132 17.83 1.67 -1.30
CA ILE A 132 17.80 2.99 -0.68
C ILE A 132 17.91 4.07 -1.76
N GLY A 133 16.93 4.99 -1.79
CA GLY A 133 16.84 6.06 -2.78
C GLY A 133 16.31 5.63 -4.15
N ALA A 134 16.02 4.34 -4.36
CA ALA A 134 15.38 3.84 -5.57
C ALA A 134 13.85 3.96 -5.47
N THR A 135 13.20 4.12 -6.62
CA THR A 135 11.76 3.90 -6.79
C THR A 135 11.54 2.47 -7.25
N VAL A 136 10.84 1.68 -6.44
CA VAL A 136 10.54 0.26 -6.67
C VAL A 136 9.06 0.06 -6.93
#